data_AF-A0A7Y0KR95-F1
#
_entry.id   AF-A0A7Y0KR95-F1
#
_cell.length_a   1.000
_cell.length_b   1.000
_cell.length_c   1.000
_cell.angle_alpha   90.00
_cell.angle_beta   90.00
_cell.angle_gamma   90.00
#
_symmetry.space_group_name_H-M   'P 1'
#
loop_
_entity.id
_entity.type
_entity.pdbx_description
1 polymer ?
#
loop_
_entity_poly.entity_id
_entity_poly.type
_entity_poly.pdbx_seq_one_letter_code
_entity_poly.pdbx_strand_id
1 'polypeptide(L)'
;MTILKTFMIRLKRTATLIALLALVLTIFSPKVIFASEIVDVEDPTPLELKVAQGYAGKFCNGVAMGLTQESALKIAIAENRKPSFNPSLWTAVISNDKQLESIDENKIASLVTSIVVDKCGDPLGLNSQTDVDEFTSYFISTREDSLSN
;
A
#
# COMPACT_ATOMS: atom_id res chain seq x y z
N MET A 1 -51.39 -34.57 -15.49
CA MET A 1 -50.98 -33.15 -15.28
C MET A 1 -50.14 -32.92 -14.03
N THR A 2 -50.28 -33.74 -12.98
CA THR A 2 -49.57 -33.60 -11.69
C THR A 2 -48.06 -33.87 -11.78
N ILE A 3 -47.65 -34.90 -12.51
CA ILE A 3 -46.24 -35.33 -12.66
C ILE A 3 -45.37 -34.24 -13.32
N LEU A 4 -45.90 -33.55 -14.34
CA LEU A 4 -45.21 -32.48 -15.05
C LEU A 4 -44.96 -31.26 -14.13
N LYS A 5 -45.95 -30.92 -13.28
CA LYS A 5 -45.79 -29.84 -12.28
C LYS A 5 -44.70 -30.18 -11.26
N THR A 6 -44.68 -31.41 -10.75
CA THR A 6 -43.67 -31.85 -9.79
C THR A 6 -42.26 -31.85 -10.39
N PHE A 7 -42.14 -32.24 -11.66
CA PHE A 7 -40.86 -32.20 -12.39
C PHE A 7 -40.35 -30.77 -12.59
N MET A 8 -41.21 -29.84 -13.04
CA MET A 8 -40.83 -28.44 -13.21
C MET A 8 -40.43 -27.75 -11.89
N ILE A 9 -41.10 -28.07 -10.78
CA ILE A 9 -40.76 -27.54 -9.45
C ILE A 9 -39.37 -28.02 -9.03
N ARG A 10 -39.04 -29.30 -9.24
CA ARG A 10 -37.72 -29.85 -8.92
C ARG A 10 -36.61 -29.21 -9.78
N LEU A 11 -36.86 -29.02 -11.08
CA LEU A 11 -35.91 -28.40 -12.01
C LEU A 11 -35.62 -26.93 -11.65
N LYS A 12 -36.65 -26.15 -11.32
CA LYS A 12 -36.47 -24.75 -10.87
C LYS A 12 -35.62 -24.68 -9.60
N ARG A 13 -35.86 -25.57 -8.64
CA ARG A 13 -35.16 -25.61 -7.36
C ARG A 13 -33.68 -25.98 -7.52
N THR A 14 -33.36 -26.93 -8.39
CA THR A 14 -31.96 -27.25 -8.75
C THR A 14 -31.27 -26.09 -9.46
N ALA A 15 -31.95 -25.39 -10.38
CA ALA A 15 -31.38 -24.21 -11.03
C ALA A 15 -31.10 -23.07 -10.04
N THR A 16 -31.98 -22.88 -9.05
CA THR A 16 -31.76 -21.87 -7.99
C THR A 16 -30.56 -22.21 -7.12
N LEU A 17 -30.40 -23.48 -6.76
CA LEU A 17 -29.25 -23.95 -5.97
C LEU A 17 -27.93 -23.78 -6.73
N ILE A 18 -27.91 -24.10 -8.03
CA ILE A 18 -26.72 -23.91 -8.88
C ILE A 18 -26.37 -22.42 -9.00
N ALA A 19 -27.36 -21.55 -9.19
CA ALA A 19 -27.13 -20.11 -9.26
C ALA A 19 -26.59 -19.54 -7.94
N LEU A 20 -27.10 -20.01 -6.79
CA LEU A 20 -26.59 -19.67 -5.47
C LEU A 20 -25.14 -20.16 -5.28
N LEU A 21 -24.83 -21.38 -5.72
CA LEU A 21 -23.48 -21.93 -5.64
C LEU A 21 -22.49 -21.14 -6.49
N ALA A 22 -22.89 -20.76 -7.70
CA ALA A 22 -22.10 -19.92 -8.60
C ALA A 22 -21.84 -18.53 -8.00
N LEU A 23 -22.86 -17.93 -7.37
CA LEU A 23 -22.72 -16.64 -6.68
C LEU A 23 -21.70 -16.72 -5.53
N VAL A 24 -21.78 -17.76 -4.70
CA VAL A 24 -20.80 -17.99 -3.63
C VAL A 24 -19.40 -18.17 -4.22
N LEU A 25 -19.24 -18.97 -5.27
CA LEU A 25 -17.93 -19.14 -5.93
C LEU A 25 -17.38 -17.81 -6.47
N THR A 26 -18.21 -16.92 -7.01
CA THR A 26 -17.74 -15.60 -7.50
C THR A 26 -17.31 -14.65 -6.37
N ILE A 27 -17.95 -14.71 -5.21
CA ILE A 27 -17.64 -13.85 -4.05
C ILE A 27 -16.39 -14.36 -3.32
N PHE A 28 -16.22 -15.69 -3.23
CA PHE A 28 -15.12 -16.33 -2.50
C PHE A 28 -13.95 -16.74 -3.38
N SER A 29 -13.99 -16.47 -4.69
CA SER A 29 -12.83 -16.68 -5.54
C SER A 29 -11.73 -15.71 -5.11
N PRO A 30 -10.52 -16.20 -4.77
CA PRO A 30 -9.42 -15.32 -4.46
C PRO A 30 -9.14 -14.47 -5.71
N LYS A 31 -9.14 -13.15 -5.55
CA LYS A 31 -8.58 -12.27 -6.57
C LYS A 31 -7.14 -12.72 -6.76
N VAL A 32 -6.75 -12.98 -8.01
CA VAL A 32 -5.38 -13.36 -8.35
C VAL A 32 -4.49 -12.23 -7.81
N ILE A 33 -3.77 -12.50 -6.72
CA ILE A 33 -2.83 -11.55 -6.16
C ILE A 33 -1.63 -11.61 -7.09
N PHE A 34 -1.50 -10.60 -7.95
CA PHE A 34 -0.25 -10.41 -8.67
C PHE A 34 0.78 -10.04 -7.60
N ALA A 35 1.73 -10.94 -7.36
CA ALA A 35 2.93 -10.59 -6.64
C ALA A 35 3.64 -9.55 -7.50
N SER A 36 3.51 -8.28 -7.14
CA SER A 36 4.46 -7.27 -7.58
C SER A 36 5.84 -7.77 -7.14
N GLU A 37 6.82 -7.76 -8.03
CA GLU A 37 8.20 -7.95 -7.64
C GLU A 37 8.45 -6.89 -6.58
N ILE A 38 8.60 -7.34 -5.33
CA ILE A 38 8.94 -6.46 -4.23
C ILE A 38 10.27 -5.89 -4.68
N VAL A 39 10.31 -4.57 -4.94
CA VAL A 39 11.50 -3.87 -5.42
C VAL A 39 12.70 -4.45 -4.68
N ASP A 40 13.62 -5.10 -5.40
CA ASP A 40 14.77 -5.79 -4.82
C ASP A 40 15.69 -4.73 -4.23
N VAL A 41 15.38 -4.29 -3.01
CA VAL A 41 16.14 -3.28 -2.31
C VAL A 41 17.30 -4.00 -1.64
N GLU A 42 18.52 -3.70 -2.06
CA GLU A 42 19.75 -4.07 -1.37
C GLU A 42 19.59 -3.88 0.15
N ASP A 43 20.07 -4.86 0.95
CA ASP A 43 19.77 -4.96 2.39
C ASP A 43 19.77 -3.59 3.09
N PRO A 44 18.59 -3.13 3.58
CA PRO A 44 18.48 -1.81 4.17
C PRO A 44 19.13 -1.77 5.54
N THR A 45 19.81 -0.67 5.86
CA THR A 45 20.28 -0.44 7.22
C THR A 45 19.08 -0.27 8.17
N PRO A 46 19.24 -0.53 9.49
CA PRO A 46 18.17 -0.29 10.45
C PRO A 46 17.67 1.16 10.45
N LEU A 47 18.55 2.12 10.14
CA LEU A 47 18.18 3.53 10.04
C LEU A 47 17.33 3.79 8.79
N GLU A 48 17.75 3.29 7.63
CA GLU A 48 17.00 3.41 6.36
C GLU A 48 15.59 2.82 6.49
N LEU A 49 15.48 1.63 7.07
CA LEU A 49 14.20 0.97 7.30
C LEU A 49 13.30 1.81 8.22
N LYS A 50 13.87 2.40 9.29
CA LYS A 50 13.11 3.20 10.23
C LYS A 50 12.62 4.52 9.62
N VAL A 51 13.44 5.15 8.78
CA VAL A 51 13.06 6.33 7.98
C VAL A 51 11.91 5.98 7.04
N ALA A 52 12.05 4.89 6.27
CA ALA A 52 11.04 4.46 5.33
C ALA A 52 9.71 4.11 6.02
N GLN A 53 9.77 3.39 7.16
CA GLN A 53 8.59 3.09 7.98
C GLN A 53 7.88 4.35 8.50
N GLY A 54 8.63 5.40 8.83
CA GLY A 54 8.06 6.69 9.24
C GLY A 54 7.20 7.32 8.14
N TYR A 55 7.73 7.41 6.93
CA TYR A 55 6.99 7.94 5.77
C TYR A 55 5.78 7.06 5.42
N ALA A 56 6.00 5.77 5.20
CA ALA A 56 4.94 4.85 4.80
C ALA A 56 3.82 4.76 5.86
N GLY A 57 4.18 4.73 7.14
CA GLY A 57 3.22 4.69 8.24
C GLY A 57 2.31 5.92 8.29
N LYS A 58 2.88 7.13 8.14
CA LYS A 58 2.08 8.36 8.10
C LYS A 58 1.19 8.42 6.87
N PHE A 59 1.72 8.03 5.70
CA PHE A 59 0.95 7.98 4.46
C PHE A 59 -0.24 7.03 4.57
N CYS A 60 0.00 5.76 4.92
CA CYS A 60 -1.07 4.77 5.03
C CYS A 60 -2.10 5.14 6.12
N ASN A 61 -1.67 5.74 7.23
CA ASN A 61 -2.59 6.25 8.24
C ASN A 61 -3.46 7.39 7.70
N GLY A 62 -2.88 8.32 6.94
CA GLY A 62 -3.62 9.40 6.30
C GLY A 62 -4.69 8.88 5.33
N VAL A 63 -4.31 7.94 4.46
CA VAL A 63 -5.25 7.25 3.56
C VAL A 63 -6.35 6.55 4.35
N ALA A 64 -6.01 5.82 5.41
CA ALA A 64 -6.99 5.14 6.26
C ALA A 64 -7.96 6.11 6.97
N MET A 65 -7.53 7.36 7.20
CA MET A 65 -8.37 8.45 7.73
C MET A 65 -9.24 9.13 6.66
N GLY A 66 -9.18 8.67 5.40
CA GLY A 66 -9.98 9.21 4.30
C GLY A 66 -9.33 10.39 3.57
N LEU A 67 -8.04 10.64 3.78
CA LEU A 67 -7.30 11.63 3.00
C LEU A 67 -7.03 11.13 1.57
N THR A 68 -6.94 12.06 0.63
CA THR A 68 -6.48 11.75 -0.73
C THR A 68 -5.02 11.33 -0.70
N GLN A 69 -4.56 10.56 -1.69
CA GLN A 69 -3.16 10.15 -1.80
C GLN A 69 -2.21 11.36 -1.77
N GLU A 70 -2.54 12.42 -2.52
CA GLU A 70 -1.77 13.66 -2.52
C GLU A 70 -1.67 14.30 -1.13
N SER A 71 -2.79 14.47 -0.43
CA SER A 71 -2.79 15.11 0.90
C SER A 71 -2.10 14.25 1.95
N ALA A 72 -2.35 12.94 1.93
CA ALA A 72 -1.68 11.98 2.81
C ALA A 72 -0.15 11.99 2.60
N LEU A 73 0.31 12.07 1.35
CA LEU A 73 1.74 12.11 1.04
C LEU A 73 2.39 13.41 1.49
N LYS A 74 1.76 14.57 1.21
CA LYS A 74 2.25 15.87 1.66
C LYS A 74 2.35 15.94 3.19
N ILE A 75 1.36 15.42 3.91
CA ILE A 75 1.37 15.34 5.38
C ILE A 75 2.46 14.39 5.86
N ALA A 76 2.57 13.20 5.27
CA ALA A 76 3.60 12.23 5.63
C ALA A 76 5.01 12.83 5.47
N ILE A 77 5.25 13.57 4.39
CA ILE A 77 6.51 14.26 4.16
C ILE A 77 6.74 15.38 5.20
N ALA A 78 5.74 16.24 5.41
CA ALA A 78 5.86 17.38 6.32
C ALA A 78 6.06 16.96 7.78
N GLU A 79 5.37 15.90 8.23
CA GLU A 79 5.45 15.42 9.61
C GLU A 79 6.76 14.67 9.89
N ASN A 80 7.22 13.83 8.96
CA ASN A 80 8.49 13.11 9.16
C ASN A 80 9.71 14.03 9.17
N ARG A 81 9.61 15.23 8.58
CA ARG A 81 10.66 16.26 8.64
C ARG A 81 10.78 16.99 9.97
N LYS A 82 9.81 16.82 10.87
CA LYS A 82 9.77 17.56 12.12
C LYS A 82 10.00 16.62 13.29
N PRO A 83 11.05 16.84 14.10
CA PRO A 83 11.30 16.07 15.32
C PRO A 83 10.08 15.95 16.24
N SER A 84 9.24 16.99 16.28
CA SER A 84 8.04 17.03 17.10
C SER A 84 6.94 16.03 16.67
N PHE A 85 6.91 15.63 15.39
CA PHE A 85 5.86 14.76 14.85
C PHE A 85 6.32 13.31 14.62
N ASN A 86 7.64 13.09 14.58
CA ASN A 86 8.24 11.75 14.60
C ASN A 86 9.50 11.67 15.48
N PRO A 87 9.37 11.79 16.81
CA PRO A 87 10.53 11.83 17.71
C PRO A 87 11.33 10.53 17.70
N SER A 88 10.69 9.37 17.45
CA SER A 88 11.38 8.08 17.39
C SER A 88 12.27 7.95 16.16
N LEU A 89 11.85 8.53 15.03
CA LEU A 89 12.68 8.68 13.83
C LEU A 89 13.86 9.61 14.11
N TRP A 90 13.59 10.82 14.59
CA TRP A 90 14.63 11.82 14.81
C TRP A 90 15.63 11.43 15.90
N THR A 91 15.21 10.68 16.91
CA THR A 91 16.12 10.09 17.90
C THR A 91 17.09 9.13 17.22
N ALA A 92 16.60 8.28 16.31
CA ALA A 92 17.47 7.33 15.60
C ALA A 92 18.42 8.03 14.63
N VAL A 93 17.92 9.04 13.93
CA VAL A 93 18.67 9.88 12.99
C VAL A 93 19.80 10.62 13.71
N ILE A 94 19.48 11.40 14.77
CA ILE A 94 20.46 12.18 15.54
C ILE A 94 21.45 11.29 16.31
N SER A 95 21.02 10.10 16.77
CA SER A 95 21.94 9.17 17.44
C SER A 95 22.99 8.54 16.50
N ASN A 96 22.86 8.74 15.18
CA ASN A 96 23.69 8.11 14.16
C ASN A 96 24.27 9.15 13.17
N ASP A 97 24.88 10.24 13.67
CA ASP A 97 25.45 11.34 12.88
C ASP A 97 26.29 10.90 11.65
N LYS A 98 27.02 9.78 11.73
CA LYS A 98 27.81 9.25 10.60
C LYS A 98 27.00 8.51 9.53
N GLN A 99 25.83 7.97 9.88
CA GLN A 99 24.94 7.26 8.93
C GLN A 99 23.96 8.22 8.25
N LEU A 100 23.75 9.40 8.83
CA LEU A 100 22.94 10.48 8.29
C LEU A 100 23.45 10.97 6.93
N GLU A 101 24.77 11.10 6.78
CA GLU A 101 25.41 11.51 5.53
C GLU A 101 25.41 10.42 4.46
N SER A 102 25.07 9.17 4.83
CA SER A 102 25.09 8.01 3.93
C SER A 102 23.71 7.50 3.52
N ILE A 103 22.62 8.20 3.88
CA ILE A 103 21.28 7.78 3.50
C ILE A 103 21.08 8.04 2.00
N ASP A 104 20.96 6.96 1.22
CA ASP A 104 20.59 7.06 -0.18
C ASP A 104 19.09 7.39 -0.28
N GLU A 105 18.80 8.60 -0.74
CA GLU A 105 17.45 9.13 -0.87
C GLU A 105 16.59 8.35 -1.88
N ASN A 106 17.19 7.76 -2.91
CA ASN A 106 16.47 6.90 -3.86
C ASN A 106 16.16 5.55 -3.21
N LYS A 107 17.09 5.01 -2.42
CA LYS A 107 16.86 3.79 -1.63
C LYS A 107 15.72 3.98 -0.63
N ILE A 108 15.64 5.14 0.03
CA ILE A 108 14.50 5.49 0.89
C ILE A 108 13.18 5.49 0.11
N ALA A 109 13.15 6.09 -1.08
CA ALA A 109 11.94 6.10 -1.90
C ALA A 109 11.47 4.68 -2.24
N SER A 110 12.38 3.81 -2.69
CA SER A 110 12.08 2.40 -2.97
C SER A 110 11.58 1.64 -1.74
N LEU A 111 12.20 1.84 -0.58
CA LEU A 111 11.75 1.22 0.67
C LEU A 111 10.36 1.72 1.10
N VAL A 112 10.10 3.02 0.97
CA VAL A 112 8.79 3.60 1.27
C VAL A 112 7.73 2.98 0.37
N THR A 113 7.97 2.94 -0.94
CA THR A 113 7.06 2.32 -1.90
C THR A 113 6.80 0.86 -1.55
N SER A 114 7.85 0.07 -1.29
CA SER A 114 7.70 -1.34 -0.90
C SER A 114 6.80 -1.52 0.32
N ILE A 115 7.03 -0.71 1.38
CA ILE A 115 6.21 -0.77 2.60
C ILE A 115 4.78 -0.29 2.34
N VAL A 116 4.58 0.71 1.49
CA VAL A 116 3.24 1.21 1.13
C VAL A 116 2.46 0.14 0.37
N VAL A 117 3.08 -0.50 -0.62
CA VAL A 117 2.49 -1.61 -1.38
C VAL A 117 2.05 -2.72 -0.43
N ASP A 118 2.94 -3.15 0.47
CA ASP A 118 2.67 -4.20 1.47
C ASP A 118 1.54 -3.83 2.44
N LYS A 119 1.53 -2.59 2.97
CA LYS A 119 0.61 -2.22 4.06
C LYS A 119 -0.73 -1.68 3.61
N CYS A 120 -0.75 -0.91 2.52
CA CYS A 120 -1.95 -0.21 2.09
C CYS A 120 -2.07 -0.07 0.55
N GLY A 121 -1.29 -0.80 -0.23
CA GLY A 121 -1.25 -0.67 -1.70
C GLY A 121 -2.48 -1.19 -2.42
N ASP A 122 -3.04 -2.31 -1.97
CA ASP A 122 -4.24 -2.92 -2.54
C ASP A 122 -5.43 -1.96 -2.69
N PRO A 123 -5.88 -1.25 -1.62
CA PRO A 123 -6.98 -0.29 -1.73
C PRO A 123 -6.60 0.97 -2.53
N LEU A 124 -5.31 1.21 -2.76
CA LEU A 124 -4.79 2.34 -3.52
C LEU A 124 -4.63 2.05 -5.01
N GLY A 125 -4.81 0.79 -5.43
CA GLY A 125 -4.58 0.37 -6.81
C GLY A 125 -3.10 0.21 -7.17
N LEU A 126 -2.21 0.04 -6.18
CA LEU A 126 -0.78 -0.22 -6.42
C LEU A 126 -0.56 -1.71 -6.70
N ASN A 127 -1.09 -2.17 -7.83
CA ASN A 127 -1.17 -3.59 -8.17
C ASN A 127 -0.40 -3.97 -9.45
N SER A 128 0.19 -3.00 -10.14
CA SER A 128 1.12 -3.22 -11.24
C SER A 128 2.44 -2.49 -11.00
N GLN A 129 3.52 -2.97 -11.64
CA GLN A 129 4.82 -2.30 -11.56
C GLN A 129 4.75 -0.85 -12.04
N THR A 130 3.91 -0.54 -13.03
CA THR A 130 3.73 0.83 -13.51
C THR A 130 3.14 1.74 -12.44
N ASP A 131 2.16 1.28 -11.67
CA ASP A 131 1.57 2.07 -10.57
C ASP A 131 2.57 2.26 -9.42
N VAL A 132 3.38 1.24 -9.16
CA VAL A 132 4.47 1.25 -8.17
C VAL A 132 5.56 2.25 -8.56
N ASP A 133 5.97 2.27 -9.83
CA ASP A 133 6.97 3.19 -10.36
C ASP A 133 6.45 4.64 -10.37
N GLU A 134 5.17 4.84 -10.72
CA GLU A 134 4.51 6.15 -10.69
C GLU A 134 4.44 6.68 -9.25
N PHE A 135 4.02 5.84 -8.30
CA PHE A 135 4.01 6.22 -6.88
C PHE A 135 5.41 6.57 -6.37
N THR A 136 6.43 5.78 -6.73
CA THR A 136 7.82 6.04 -6.34
C THR A 136 8.31 7.39 -6.88
N SER A 137 8.05 7.67 -8.15
CA SER A 137 8.39 8.94 -8.80
C SER A 137 7.66 10.11 -8.15
N TYR A 138 6.38 9.91 -7.80
CA TYR A 138 5.58 10.92 -7.12
C TYR A 138 6.04 11.20 -5.68
N PHE A 139 6.48 10.17 -4.96
CA PHE A 139 7.11 10.32 -3.65
C PHE A 139 8.38 11.17 -3.73
N ILE A 140 9.26 10.86 -4.69
CA ILE A 140 10.52 11.58 -4.89
C ILE A 140 10.25 13.06 -5.19
N SER A 141 9.41 13.34 -6.19
CA SER A 141 9.12 14.72 -6.62
C SER A 141 8.47 15.54 -5.52
N THR A 142 7.47 15.00 -4.83
CA THR A 142 6.79 15.72 -3.73
C THR A 142 7.76 16.05 -2.58
N ARG A 143 8.74 15.17 -2.34
CA ARG A 143 9.77 15.40 -1.33
C ARG A 143 10.76 16.47 -1.77
N GLU A 144 11.24 16.43 -3.01
CA GLU A 144 12.13 17.47 -3.56
C GLU A 144 11.45 18.85 -3.53
N ASP A 145 10.20 18.94 -3.99
CA ASP A 145 9.40 20.16 -3.95
C ASP A 145 9.29 20.70 -2.52
N SER A 146 9.04 19.82 -1.55
CA SER A 146 8.97 20.22 -0.15
C SER A 146 10.34 20.63 0.42
N LEU A 147 11.49 20.21 -0.13
CA LEU A 147 12.83 20.68 0.30
C LEU A 147 13.19 22.07 -0.27
N SER A 148 12.59 22.42 -1.42
CA SER A 148 12.83 23.69 -2.10
C SER A 148 12.04 24.88 -1.53
N ASN A 149 11.08 24.63 -0.64
CA ASN A 149 10.22 25.60 0.05
C ASN A 149 10.44 25.58 1.56
#